data_AF-A0A953LPQ4-F1
#
_entry.id   AF-A0A953LPQ4-F1
#
_cell.length_a   1.000
_cell.length_b   1.000
_cell.length_c   1.000
_cell.angle_alpha   90.00
_cell.angle_beta   90.00
_cell.angle_gamma   90.00
#
_symmetry.space_group_name_H-M   'P 1'
#
loop_
_entity.id
_entity.type
_entity.pdbx_description
1 polymer ?
#
loop_
_entity_poly.entity_id
_entity_poly.type
_entity_poly.pdbx_seq_one_letter_code
_entity_poly.pdbx_strand_id
1 'polypeptide(L)'
;MQHRTHIPATWIATLRGAVEEWRRDNGWSRESVADMIVQAHERIGGPRATGIAFDPPTRDTYERMRVNADRIFRWLDDVTKDRNHLPANFIPSVLATLPDGLRLHALDEMVRPFGIACRTVGGEASIEAIGPLFRSMLTEGAQAEVAAADLLDGASPEELRIAQREIAEDIAARNRMLEAVESALAAGAKP
;
A
#
# COMPACT_ATOMS: atom_id res chain seq x y z
N MET A 1 7.10 25.58 -20.55
CA MET A 1 6.57 24.66 -19.52
C MET A 1 7.69 24.40 -18.53
N GLN A 2 7.59 24.93 -17.32
CA GLN A 2 8.61 24.69 -16.28
C GLN A 2 8.47 23.23 -15.83
N HIS A 3 9.49 22.40 -16.08
CA HIS A 3 9.63 21.13 -15.38
C HIS A 3 9.85 21.46 -13.91
N ARG A 4 8.75 21.43 -13.15
CA ARG A 4 8.81 21.43 -11.70
C ARG A 4 9.44 20.09 -11.33
N THR A 5 10.71 20.08 -10.98
CA THR A 5 11.39 18.92 -10.42
C THR A 5 10.66 18.60 -9.12
N HIS A 6 9.70 17.67 -9.18
CA HIS A 6 9.04 17.17 -7.98
C HIS A 6 10.08 16.33 -7.25
N ILE A 7 10.80 16.96 -6.32
CA ILE A 7 11.67 16.22 -5.40
C ILE A 7 10.75 15.23 -4.69
N PRO A 8 10.96 13.91 -4.82
CA PRO A 8 10.12 12.94 -4.15
C PRO A 8 10.14 13.21 -2.65
N ALA A 9 8.97 13.25 -2.02
CA ALA A 9 8.90 13.37 -0.57
C ALA A 9 9.64 12.18 0.06
N THR A 10 10.33 12.42 1.17
CA THR A 10 10.91 11.30 1.93
C THR A 10 9.78 10.42 2.45
N TRP A 11 10.05 9.15 2.74
CA TRP A 11 9.05 8.26 3.33
C TRP A 11 8.48 8.81 4.64
N ILE A 12 9.27 9.55 5.43
CA ILE A 12 8.81 10.18 6.66
C ILE A 12 7.89 11.37 6.35
N ALA A 13 8.24 12.22 5.38
CA ALA A 13 7.37 13.31 4.93
C ALA A 13 6.02 12.76 4.43
N THR A 14 6.03 11.67 3.66
CA THR A 14 4.80 11.02 3.19
C THR A 14 3.96 10.50 4.36
N LEU A 15 4.57 9.77 5.30
CA LEU A 15 3.87 9.28 6.50
C LEU A 15 3.35 10.42 7.39
N ARG A 16 4.15 11.47 7.61
CA ARG A 16 3.73 12.67 8.35
C ARG A 16 2.54 13.33 7.67
N GLY A 17 2.60 13.50 6.35
CA GLY A 17 1.51 14.08 5.56
C GLY A 17 0.20 13.32 5.75
N ALA A 18 0.26 11.98 5.61
CA ALA A 18 -0.91 11.12 5.80
C ALA A 18 -1.45 11.16 7.24
N VAL A 19 -0.58 11.18 8.26
CA VAL A 19 -0.99 11.31 9.66
C VAL A 19 -1.63 12.67 9.95
N GLU A 20 -1.08 13.76 9.41
CA GLU A 20 -1.64 15.11 9.59
C GLU A 20 -2.96 15.30 8.86
N GLU A 21 -3.10 14.75 7.66
CA GLU A 21 -4.37 14.70 6.94
C GLU A 21 -5.42 13.96 7.76
N TRP A 22 -5.10 12.75 8.21
CA TRP A 22 -6.02 11.96 9.03
C TRP A 22 -6.40 12.66 10.35
N ARG A 23 -5.42 13.28 11.02
CA ARG A 23 -5.64 14.06 12.25
C ARG A 23 -6.59 15.23 11.98
N ARG A 24 -6.37 15.97 10.89
CA ARG A 24 -7.19 17.13 10.50
C ARG A 24 -8.62 16.72 10.18
N ASP A 25 -8.80 15.65 9.42
CA ASP A 25 -10.12 15.17 8.99
C ASP A 25 -11.00 14.74 10.18
N ASN A 26 -10.36 14.28 11.27
CA ASN A 26 -11.05 13.90 12.51
C ASN A 26 -11.09 15.02 13.57
N GLY A 27 -10.51 16.19 13.30
CA GLY A 27 -10.47 17.31 14.26
C GLY A 27 -9.68 17.00 15.54
N TRP A 28 -8.67 16.13 15.46
CA TRP A 28 -7.93 15.63 16.62
C TRP A 28 -6.72 16.49 17.00
N SER A 29 -6.32 16.43 18.27
CA SER A 29 -5.04 16.97 18.74
C SER A 29 -3.87 16.05 18.34
N ARG A 30 -2.63 16.51 18.53
CA ARG A 30 -1.42 15.67 18.35
C ARG A 30 -1.47 14.44 19.24
N GLU A 31 -1.90 14.62 20.48
CA GLU A 31 -2.00 13.60 21.51
C GLU A 31 -3.03 12.53 21.14
N SER A 32 -4.19 12.93 20.64
CA SER A 32 -5.23 11.99 20.21
C SER A 32 -4.77 11.10 19.07
N VAL A 33 -4.18 11.68 18.00
CA VAL A 33 -3.68 10.87 16.87
C VAL A 33 -2.48 10.02 17.26
N ALA A 34 -1.63 10.50 18.17
CA ALA A 34 -0.52 9.71 18.71
C ALA A 34 -1.02 8.51 19.50
N ASP A 35 -2.07 8.67 20.32
CA ASP A 35 -2.67 7.56 21.08
C ASP A 35 -3.26 6.51 20.12
N MET A 36 -3.89 6.92 19.01
CA MET A 36 -4.33 5.98 17.96
C MET A 36 -3.15 5.19 17.36
N ILE A 37 -2.01 5.83 17.11
CA ILE A 37 -0.81 5.15 16.61
C ILE A 37 -0.28 4.14 17.63
N VAL A 38 -0.28 4.50 18.92
CA VAL A 38 0.12 3.59 20.00
C VAL A 38 -0.83 2.39 20.05
N GLN A 39 -2.14 2.61 19.98
CA GLN A 39 -3.13 1.52 19.97
C GLN A 39 -2.95 0.60 18.75
N ALA A 40 -2.69 1.16 17.57
CA ALA A 40 -2.38 0.38 16.37
C ALA A 40 -1.09 -0.42 16.53
N HIS A 41 -0.05 0.17 17.10
CA HIS A 41 1.22 -0.49 17.40
C HIS A 41 1.01 -1.71 18.30
N GLU A 42 0.26 -1.55 19.39
CA GLU A 42 -0.08 -2.65 20.30
C GLU A 42 -0.90 -3.74 19.59
N ARG A 43 -1.95 -3.35 18.85
CA ARG A 43 -2.85 -4.26 18.13
C ARG A 43 -2.11 -5.17 17.15
N ILE A 44 -1.08 -4.68 16.46
CA ILE A 44 -0.29 -5.49 15.51
C ILE A 44 0.85 -6.29 16.17
N GLY A 45 0.94 -6.30 17.51
CA GLY A 45 2.05 -6.94 18.23
C GLY A 45 3.38 -6.20 18.08
N GLY A 46 3.31 -4.88 17.85
CA GLY A 46 4.43 -4.00 17.60
C GLY A 46 5.53 -4.04 18.66
N PRO A 47 5.24 -4.06 19.97
CA PRO A 47 6.32 -4.12 20.97
C PRO A 47 7.20 -5.35 20.84
N ARG A 48 6.59 -6.51 20.54
CA ARG A 48 7.31 -7.77 20.33
C ARG A 48 8.12 -7.76 19.03
N ALA A 49 7.58 -7.18 17.96
CA ALA A 49 8.22 -7.16 16.64
C ALA A 49 9.35 -6.12 16.54
N THR A 50 9.23 -5.01 17.26
CA THR A 50 10.09 -3.83 17.08
C THR A 50 10.98 -3.52 18.28
N GLY A 51 10.66 -4.05 19.47
CA GLY A 51 11.27 -3.64 20.74
C GLY A 51 10.86 -2.24 21.21
N ILE A 52 9.96 -1.55 20.50
CA ILE A 52 9.45 -0.23 20.87
C ILE A 52 8.32 -0.43 21.87
N ALA A 53 8.52 0.04 23.10
CA ALA A 53 7.45 0.13 24.10
C ALA A 53 7.07 1.60 24.31
N PHE A 54 5.77 1.86 24.40
CA PHE A 54 5.21 3.13 24.84
C PHE A 54 4.83 3.07 26.31
N ASP A 55 4.58 4.24 26.89
CA ASP A 55 4.17 4.31 28.29
C ASP A 55 2.82 3.59 28.49
N PRO A 56 2.73 2.68 29.49
CA PRO A 56 1.56 1.82 29.65
C PRO A 56 0.33 2.57 30.15
N PRO A 57 -0.88 2.02 29.97
CA PRO A 57 -2.13 2.62 30.45
C PRO A 57 -2.21 2.82 31.97
N THR A 58 -1.30 2.22 32.74
CA THR A 58 -1.22 2.32 34.21
C THR A 58 -0.64 3.65 34.72
N ARG A 59 -0.16 4.54 33.83
CA ARG A 59 0.29 5.91 34.16
C ARG A 59 -0.84 6.93 34.01
N ASP A 60 -0.64 8.13 34.55
CA ASP A 60 -1.52 9.27 34.32
C ASP A 60 -1.76 9.48 32.81
N THR A 61 -3.04 9.56 32.43
CA THR A 61 -3.46 9.56 31.02
C THR A 61 -2.93 10.79 30.28
N TYR A 62 -2.96 11.96 30.91
CA TYR A 62 -2.59 13.21 30.25
C TYR A 62 -1.09 13.25 29.98
N GLU A 63 -0.27 12.97 30.99
CA GLU A 63 1.19 12.92 30.82
C GLU A 63 1.62 11.80 29.87
N ARG A 64 0.99 10.63 29.92
CA ARG A 64 1.26 9.51 29.00
C ARG A 64 1.03 9.92 27.54
N MET A 65 -0.13 10.49 27.25
CA MET A 65 -0.49 10.90 25.89
C MET A 65 0.47 11.97 25.37
N ARG A 66 0.84 12.95 26.21
CA ARG A 66 1.81 14.00 25.88
C ARG A 66 3.19 13.43 25.57
N VAL A 67 3.75 12.58 26.44
CA VAL A 67 5.08 11.97 26.25
C VAL A 67 5.14 11.10 25.00
N ASN A 68 4.11 10.28 24.76
CA ASN A 68 4.03 9.45 23.57
C ASN A 68 3.92 10.30 22.29
N ALA A 69 3.11 11.37 22.31
CA ALA A 69 3.00 12.31 21.20
C ALA A 69 4.32 13.02 20.91
N ASP A 70 5.04 13.50 21.92
CA ASP A 70 6.35 14.12 21.74
C ASP A 70 7.36 13.16 21.12
N ARG A 71 7.32 11.90 21.53
CA ARG A 71 8.18 10.87 20.94
C ARG A 71 7.84 10.59 19.48
N ILE A 72 6.55 10.38 19.15
CA ILE A 72 6.10 10.03 17.79
C ILE A 72 6.34 11.18 16.81
N PHE A 73 5.97 12.40 17.17
CA PHE A 73 6.14 13.52 16.26
C PHE A 73 7.60 13.94 16.08
N ARG A 74 8.46 13.69 17.08
CA ARG A 74 9.91 13.79 16.89
C ARG A 74 10.44 12.76 15.90
N TRP A 75 9.80 11.59 15.79
CA TRP A 75 10.15 10.59 14.77
C TRP A 75 9.65 10.96 13.38
N LEU A 76 8.44 11.54 13.30
CA LEU A 76 7.84 11.99 12.03
C LEU A 76 8.38 13.33 11.53
N ASP A 77 9.28 13.98 12.28
CA ASP A 77 9.95 15.20 11.85
C ASP A 77 11.20 14.89 11.04
N ASP A 78 11.12 15.16 9.73
CA ASP A 78 12.20 15.00 8.75
C ASP A 78 12.78 16.32 8.24
N VAL A 79 12.33 17.47 8.78
CA VAL A 79 12.73 18.80 8.29
C VAL A 79 13.65 19.51 9.27
N THR A 80 13.39 19.41 10.58
CA THR A 80 14.09 20.27 11.56
C THR A 80 15.38 19.66 12.12
N LYS A 81 15.68 18.38 11.81
CA LYS A 81 16.78 17.65 12.45
C LYS A 81 17.72 16.99 11.43
N ASP A 82 19.03 17.11 11.70
CA ASP A 82 20.11 16.54 10.90
C ASP A 82 20.15 14.99 10.88
N ARG A 83 19.30 14.32 11.68
CA ARG A 83 19.21 12.86 11.74
C ARG A 83 17.76 12.42 11.70
N ASN A 84 17.44 11.54 10.76
CA ASN A 84 16.18 10.79 10.75
C ASN A 84 16.05 10.00 12.06
N HIS A 85 14.96 10.23 12.79
CA HIS A 85 14.70 9.56 14.07
C HIS A 85 13.66 8.45 13.99
N LEU A 86 12.95 8.27 12.86
CA LEU A 86 11.95 7.23 12.70
C LEU A 86 12.63 5.86 12.55
N PRO A 87 12.45 4.92 13.50
CA PRO A 87 12.91 3.55 13.29
C PRO A 87 12.15 2.92 12.13
N ALA A 88 12.84 2.31 11.17
CA ALA A 88 12.19 1.65 10.03
C ALA A 88 11.13 0.62 10.48
N ASN A 89 11.41 -0.09 11.57
CA ASN A 89 10.50 -1.07 12.16
C ASN A 89 9.21 -0.44 12.73
N PHE A 90 9.15 0.89 12.91
CA PHE A 90 7.95 1.59 13.36
C PHE A 90 7.02 2.01 12.22
N ILE A 91 7.51 2.03 10.97
CA ILE A 91 6.70 2.36 9.77
C ILE A 91 5.41 1.53 9.68
N PRO A 92 5.42 0.19 9.88
CA PRO A 92 4.20 -0.62 9.85
C PRO A 92 3.16 -0.17 10.88
N SER A 93 3.58 0.40 12.00
CA SER A 93 2.67 0.86 13.07
C SER A 93 1.94 2.13 12.65
N VAL A 94 2.67 3.07 12.05
CA VAL A 94 2.07 4.29 11.48
C VAL A 94 1.07 3.92 10.38
N LEU A 95 1.48 3.07 9.44
CA LEU A 95 0.61 2.60 8.35
C LEU A 95 -0.64 1.87 8.86
N ALA A 96 -0.49 0.98 9.84
CA ALA A 96 -1.61 0.23 10.43
C ALA A 96 -2.64 1.11 11.15
N THR A 97 -2.28 2.37 11.41
CA THR A 97 -3.18 3.35 12.04
C THR A 97 -4.06 4.07 11.02
N LEU A 98 -3.53 4.32 9.82
CA LEU A 98 -4.22 5.10 8.78
C LEU A 98 -5.46 4.35 8.26
N PRO A 99 -6.55 5.05 7.89
CA PRO A 99 -7.63 4.47 7.10
C PRO A 99 -7.13 3.89 5.78
N ASP A 100 -7.83 2.89 5.22
CA ASP A 100 -7.33 2.13 4.07
C ASP A 100 -6.99 3.01 2.85
N GLY A 101 -7.81 4.02 2.54
CA GLY A 101 -7.54 4.96 1.45
C GLY A 101 -6.24 5.77 1.65
N LEU A 102 -6.06 6.35 2.84
CA LEU A 102 -4.84 7.11 3.17
C LEU A 102 -3.61 6.20 3.27
N ARG A 103 -3.79 4.97 3.78
CA ARG A 103 -2.73 3.96 3.83
C ARG A 103 -2.25 3.57 2.44
N LEU A 104 -3.19 3.29 1.52
CA LEU A 104 -2.89 2.93 0.14
C LEU A 104 -2.19 4.09 -0.57
N HIS A 105 -2.72 5.31 -0.43
CA HIS A 105 -2.12 6.51 -1.05
C HIS A 105 -0.70 6.76 -0.53
N ALA A 106 -0.48 6.68 0.79
CA ALA A 106 0.84 6.85 1.38
C ALA A 106 1.84 5.78 0.89
N LEU A 107 1.42 4.53 0.81
CA LEU A 107 2.24 3.43 0.29
C LEU A 107 2.57 3.62 -1.20
N ASP A 108 1.59 3.99 -2.01
CA ASP A 108 1.79 4.26 -3.44
C ASP A 108 2.82 5.37 -3.65
N GLU A 109 2.66 6.51 -2.98
CA GLU A 109 3.62 7.62 -3.06
C GLU A 109 5.04 7.23 -2.57
N MET A 110 5.15 6.34 -1.59
CA MET A 110 6.45 5.84 -1.12
C MET A 110 7.17 4.96 -2.16
N VAL A 111 6.43 4.16 -2.94
CA VAL A 111 7.02 3.19 -3.89
C VAL A 111 7.05 3.67 -5.34
N ARG A 112 6.25 4.68 -5.68
CA ARG A 112 6.16 5.28 -7.02
C ARG A 112 7.51 5.72 -7.61
N PRO A 113 8.48 6.27 -6.84
CA PRO A 113 9.81 6.58 -7.36
C PRO A 113 10.58 5.36 -7.92
N PHE A 114 10.18 4.14 -7.57
CA PHE A 114 10.76 2.89 -8.08
C PHE A 114 10.00 2.32 -9.28
N GLY A 115 9.00 3.03 -9.82
CA GLY A 115 8.14 2.53 -10.90
C GLY A 115 7.17 1.43 -10.46
N ILE A 116 6.89 1.35 -9.16
CA ILE A 116 5.95 0.40 -8.56
C ILE A 116 4.66 1.17 -8.23
N ALA A 117 3.51 0.51 -8.37
CA ALA A 117 2.23 1.00 -7.88
C ALA A 117 1.72 0.09 -6.76
N CYS A 118 1.08 0.68 -5.75
CA CYS A 118 0.41 -0.09 -4.70
C CYS A 118 -1.07 -0.29 -5.06
N ARG A 119 -1.56 -1.52 -4.81
CA ARG A 119 -2.98 -1.84 -4.83
C ARG A 119 -3.36 -2.59 -3.56
N THR A 120 -4.62 -2.50 -3.16
CA THR A 120 -5.15 -3.35 -2.10
C THR A 120 -5.23 -4.78 -2.59
N VAL A 121 -4.65 -5.69 -1.82
CA VAL A 121 -4.85 -7.14 -1.97
C VAL A 121 -6.16 -7.46 -1.27
N GLY A 122 -7.17 -7.95 -2.00
CA GLY A 122 -8.47 -8.31 -1.45
C GLY A 122 -9.61 -7.36 -1.83
N GLY A 123 -10.52 -7.87 -2.65
CA GLY A 123 -11.93 -7.49 -2.67
C GLY A 123 -12.79 -8.71 -2.36
N GLU A 124 -14.12 -8.59 -2.33
CA GLU A 124 -15.07 -9.71 -2.22
C GLU A 124 -15.05 -10.62 -3.48
N ALA A 125 -13.87 -11.01 -3.96
CA ALA A 125 -13.79 -12.08 -4.94
C ALA A 125 -14.08 -13.40 -4.22
N SER A 126 -15.34 -13.83 -4.31
CA SER A 126 -15.74 -15.18 -3.91
C SER A 126 -14.87 -16.21 -4.63
N ILE A 127 -14.50 -17.30 -3.94
CA ILE A 127 -13.87 -18.48 -4.54
C ILE A 127 -14.66 -18.96 -5.77
N GLU A 128 -15.97 -18.74 -5.79
CA GLU A 128 -16.87 -19.07 -6.90
C GLU A 128 -16.52 -18.33 -8.21
N ALA A 129 -15.85 -17.17 -8.13
CA ALA A 129 -15.40 -16.39 -9.28
C ALA A 129 -14.13 -16.98 -9.95
N ILE A 130 -13.37 -17.84 -9.26
CA ILE A 130 -12.13 -18.44 -9.77
C ILE A 130 -12.39 -19.25 -11.05
N GLY A 131 -13.46 -20.06 -11.07
CA GLY A 131 -13.80 -20.90 -12.23
C GLY A 131 -14.07 -20.09 -13.51
N PRO A 132 -14.98 -19.10 -13.48
CA PRO A 132 -15.20 -18.18 -14.59
C PRO A 132 -13.95 -17.40 -15.01
N LEU A 133 -13.16 -16.88 -14.06
CA LEU A 133 -11.94 -16.12 -14.35
C LEU A 133 -10.87 -16.99 -15.02
N PHE A 134 -10.68 -18.23 -14.56
CA PHE A 134 -9.76 -19.18 -15.17
C PHE A 134 -10.14 -19.49 -16.63
N ARG A 135 -11.44 -19.66 -16.93
CA ARG A 135 -11.89 -19.85 -18.32
C ARG A 135 -11.60 -18.63 -19.19
N SER A 136 -11.87 -17.41 -18.69
CA SER A 136 -11.53 -16.19 -19.41
C SER A 136 -10.02 -16.11 -19.66
N MET A 137 -9.19 -16.36 -18.64
CA MET A 137 -7.73 -16.37 -18.77
C MET A 137 -7.23 -17.37 -19.82
N LEU A 138 -7.81 -18.57 -19.90
CA LEU A 138 -7.45 -19.54 -20.93
C LEU A 138 -7.83 -19.06 -22.34
N THR A 139 -9.01 -18.47 -22.51
CA THR A 139 -9.48 -17.98 -23.80
C THR A 139 -8.59 -16.83 -24.30
N GLU A 140 -8.42 -15.78 -23.49
CA GLU A 140 -7.61 -14.61 -23.87
C GLU A 140 -6.14 -15.02 -24.09
N GLY A 141 -5.59 -15.89 -23.23
CA GLY A 141 -4.23 -16.40 -23.36
C GLY A 141 -3.99 -17.14 -24.67
N ALA A 142 -4.93 -18.01 -25.08
CA ALA A 142 -4.82 -18.71 -26.36
C ALA A 142 -4.84 -17.76 -27.56
N GLN A 143 -5.68 -16.71 -27.51
CA GLN A 143 -5.75 -15.72 -28.59
C GLN A 143 -4.48 -14.87 -28.67
N ALA A 144 -3.94 -14.45 -27.52
CA ALA A 144 -2.68 -13.72 -27.44
C ALA A 144 -1.50 -14.56 -27.92
N GLU A 145 -1.44 -15.85 -27.54
CA GLU A 145 -0.40 -16.78 -27.99
C GLU A 145 -0.41 -16.97 -29.51
N VAL A 146 -1.61 -17.13 -30.11
CA VAL A 146 -1.76 -17.22 -31.57
C VAL A 146 -1.34 -15.92 -32.24
N ALA A 147 -1.86 -14.77 -31.81
CA ALA A 147 -1.53 -13.48 -32.41
C ALA A 147 -0.04 -13.13 -32.27
N ALA A 148 0.64 -13.58 -31.22
CA ALA A 148 2.08 -13.45 -31.07
C ALA A 148 2.87 -14.41 -31.97
N ALA A 149 2.39 -15.65 -32.15
CA ALA A 149 3.00 -16.63 -33.03
C ALA A 149 2.94 -16.19 -34.51
N ASP A 150 1.85 -15.55 -34.92
CA ASP A 150 1.67 -15.00 -36.27
C ASP A 150 2.68 -13.89 -36.62
N LEU A 151 3.41 -13.34 -35.64
CA LEU A 151 4.47 -12.35 -35.89
C LEU A 151 5.84 -12.98 -36.21
N LEU A 152 5.98 -14.31 -36.12
CA LEU A 152 7.29 -14.99 -36.19
C LEU A 152 7.90 -15.04 -37.60
N ASP A 153 7.09 -14.97 -38.66
CA ASP A 153 7.54 -15.00 -40.05
C ASP A 153 7.67 -13.60 -40.68
N GLY A 154 7.33 -12.56 -39.91
CA GLY A 154 7.27 -11.17 -40.34
C GLY A 154 6.11 -10.47 -39.66
N ALA A 155 6.09 -9.14 -39.70
CA ALA A 155 5.01 -8.39 -39.05
C ALA A 155 4.60 -7.18 -39.90
N SER A 156 3.33 -7.15 -40.30
CA SER A 156 2.68 -5.97 -40.83
C SER A 156 2.20 -5.06 -39.69
N PRO A 157 1.96 -3.76 -39.96
CA PRO A 157 1.40 -2.85 -38.97
C PRO A 157 0.05 -3.31 -38.40
N GLU A 158 -0.74 -4.04 -39.17
CA GLU A 158 -2.04 -4.55 -38.72
C GLU A 158 -1.89 -5.74 -37.78
N GLU A 159 -1.05 -6.71 -38.12
CA GLU A 159 -0.73 -7.85 -37.24
C GLU A 159 -0.15 -7.38 -35.90
N LEU A 160 0.69 -6.34 -35.91
CA LEU A 160 1.20 -5.71 -34.69
C LEU A 160 0.10 -5.09 -33.82
N ARG A 161 -0.93 -4.47 -34.41
CA ARG A 161 -2.06 -3.92 -33.65
C ARG A 161 -2.95 -5.02 -33.07
N ILE A 162 -3.18 -6.08 -33.83
CA ILE A 162 -3.94 -7.25 -33.37
C ILE A 162 -3.20 -7.89 -32.20
N ALA A 163 -1.93 -8.22 -32.36
CA ALA A 163 -1.12 -8.80 -31.29
C ALA A 163 -1.06 -7.89 -30.06
N GLN A 164 -0.91 -6.57 -30.24
CA GLN A 164 -0.97 -5.63 -29.12
C GLN A 164 -2.29 -5.71 -28.34
N ARG A 165 -3.44 -5.77 -29.04
CA ARG A 165 -4.76 -5.87 -28.41
C ARG A 165 -4.90 -7.18 -27.63
N GLU A 166 -4.66 -8.32 -28.29
CA GLU A 166 -4.87 -9.64 -27.67
C GLU A 166 -3.94 -9.83 -26.45
N ILE A 167 -2.67 -9.40 -26.54
CA ILE A 167 -1.72 -9.45 -25.41
C ILE A 167 -2.20 -8.56 -24.25
N ALA A 168 -2.74 -7.37 -24.54
CA ALA A 168 -3.28 -6.50 -23.51
C ALA A 168 -4.51 -7.13 -22.81
N GLU A 169 -5.34 -7.85 -23.56
CA GLU A 169 -6.51 -8.58 -23.03
C GLU A 169 -6.09 -9.77 -22.16
N ASP A 170 -5.08 -10.56 -22.56
CA ASP A 170 -4.48 -11.63 -21.73
C ASP A 170 -3.91 -11.08 -20.41
N ILE A 171 -3.12 -9.99 -20.47
CA ILE A 171 -2.59 -9.34 -19.27
C ILE A 171 -3.73 -8.93 -18.33
N ALA A 172 -4.80 -8.33 -18.86
CA ALA A 172 -5.95 -7.94 -18.06
C ALA A 172 -6.67 -9.14 -17.44
N ALA A 173 -6.80 -10.26 -18.15
CA ALA A 173 -7.43 -11.48 -17.64
C ALA A 173 -6.58 -12.15 -16.54
N ARG A 174 -5.26 -12.23 -16.73
CA ARG A 174 -4.32 -12.74 -15.73
C ARG A 174 -4.29 -11.90 -14.46
N ASN A 175 -4.33 -10.56 -14.60
CA ASN A 175 -4.40 -9.67 -13.44
C ASN A 175 -5.67 -9.89 -12.61
N ARG A 176 -6.83 -10.08 -13.27
CA ARG A 176 -8.09 -10.43 -12.58
C ARG A 176 -8.02 -11.78 -11.86
N MET A 177 -7.41 -12.79 -12.48
CA MET A 177 -7.19 -14.08 -11.84
C MET A 177 -6.26 -13.97 -10.62
N LEU A 178 -5.18 -13.21 -10.75
CA LEU A 178 -4.26 -12.94 -9.64
C LEU A 178 -4.97 -12.23 -8.48
N GLU A 179 -5.81 -11.23 -8.76
CA GLU A 179 -6.63 -10.54 -7.75
C GLU A 179 -7.57 -11.49 -7.00
N ALA A 180 -8.20 -12.45 -7.71
CA ALA A 180 -9.06 -13.44 -7.08
C ALA A 180 -8.26 -14.41 -6.19
N VAL A 181 -7.09 -14.85 -6.62
CA VAL A 181 -6.18 -15.69 -5.81
C VAL A 181 -5.70 -14.93 -4.58
N GLU A 182 -5.25 -13.69 -4.75
CA GLU A 182 -4.83 -12.79 -3.68
C GLU A 182 -5.95 -12.55 -2.65
N SER A 183 -7.18 -12.35 -3.12
CA SER A 183 -8.36 -12.19 -2.27
C SER A 183 -8.69 -13.47 -1.49
N ALA A 184 -8.62 -14.65 -2.13
CA ALA A 184 -8.83 -15.93 -1.47
C ALA A 184 -7.75 -16.22 -0.40
N LEU A 185 -6.49 -15.87 -0.68
CA LEU A 185 -5.40 -15.96 0.29
C LEU A 185 -5.61 -15.02 1.48
N ALA A 186 -6.01 -13.77 1.22
CA ALA A 186 -6.29 -12.78 2.25
C ALA A 186 -7.50 -13.15 3.13
N ALA A 187 -8.53 -13.77 2.55
CA ALA A 187 -9.70 -14.28 3.26
C ALA A 187 -9.41 -15.52 4.14
N GLY A 188 -8.17 -16.05 4.10
CA GLY A 188 -7.76 -17.21 4.88
C GLY A 188 -8.42 -18.50 4.40
N ALA A 189 -8.47 -18.71 3.08
CA ALA A 189 -9.06 -19.90 2.46
C ALA A 189 -8.64 -21.17 3.21
N LYS A 190 -9.61 -21.76 3.95
CA LYS A 190 -9.53 -23.13 4.42
C LYS A 190 -9.75 -24.06 3.22
N PRO A 191 -9.07 -25.22 3.19
CA PRO A 191 -9.31 -26.24 2.17
C PRO A 191 -10.76 -26.71 2.15
#